data_AF-B2TI64-F1
#
_entry.id   AF-B2TI64-F1
#
_cell.length_a   1.000
_cell.length_b   1.000
_cell.length_c   1.000
_cell.angle_alpha   90.00
_cell.angle_beta   90.00
_cell.angle_gamma   90.00
#
_symmetry.space_group_name_H-M   'P 1'
#
loop_
_entity.id
_entity.type
_entity.pdbx_description
1 polymer ?
#
loop_
_entity_poly.entity_id
_entity_poly.type
_entity_poly.pdbx_seq_one_letter_code
_entity_poly.pdbx_strand_id
1 'polypeptide(L)'
;MDNQCFIEFISDDIDKVNRINKLFSYIASLKNENVQIDDLEYYIYDRINDFYLENELNYFWWPTEEESKVFWEQYNVLPENKRMAHLKSVHWDFETVFNEMGIGEYTIGKCTITVNNSCCV
;
A
#
# COMPACT_ATOMS: atom_id res chain seq x y z
N MET A 1 -9.77 7.21 25.10
CA MET A 1 -10.24 7.80 23.84
C MET A 1 -9.29 7.27 22.80
N ASP A 2 -9.74 6.33 21.99
CA ASP A 2 -8.91 5.78 20.91
C ASP A 2 -8.68 6.90 19.89
N ASN A 3 -7.42 7.24 19.66
CA ASN A 3 -7.05 8.23 18.64
C ASN A 3 -7.37 7.63 17.28
N GLN A 4 -8.47 8.07 16.67
CA GLN A 4 -8.78 7.74 15.29
C GLN A 4 -7.86 8.56 14.38
N CYS A 5 -7.00 7.87 13.63
CA CYS A 5 -6.17 8.48 12.59
C CYS A 5 -6.86 8.31 11.24
N PHE A 6 -6.93 9.39 10.46
CA PHE A 6 -7.50 9.40 9.13
C PHE A 6 -6.43 9.69 8.09
N ILE A 7 -6.47 8.96 6.98
CA ILE A 7 -5.69 9.25 5.79
C ILE A 7 -6.68 9.69 4.71
N GLU A 8 -6.50 10.91 4.19
CA GLU A 8 -7.33 11.45 3.12
C GLU A 8 -6.58 11.33 1.78
N PHE A 9 -7.27 10.79 0.78
CA PHE A 9 -6.79 10.72 -0.59
C PHE A 9 -7.66 11.60 -1.47
N ILE A 10 -7.03 12.49 -2.23
CA ILE A 10 -7.69 13.35 -3.22
C ILE A 10 -7.11 13.01 -4.59
N SER A 11 -7.98 12.69 -5.55
CA SER A 11 -7.61 12.35 -6.92
C SER A 11 -8.64 12.93 -7.87
N ASP A 12 -8.17 13.52 -8.97
CA ASP A 12 -8.96 13.94 -10.13
C ASP A 12 -9.23 12.77 -11.11
N ASP A 13 -8.45 11.70 -11.01
CA ASP A 13 -8.64 10.45 -11.73
C ASP A 13 -9.61 9.53 -10.97
N ILE A 14 -10.82 9.35 -11.53
CA ILE A 14 -11.86 8.49 -10.98
C ILE A 14 -11.50 7.01 -11.02
N ASP A 15 -10.73 6.57 -12.02
CA ASP A 15 -10.31 5.18 -12.13
C ASP A 15 -9.31 4.83 -11.04
N LYS A 16 -8.42 5.77 -10.69
CA LYS A 16 -7.54 5.62 -9.52
C LYS A 16 -8.34 5.50 -8.22
N VAL A 17 -9.35 6.34 -8.01
CA VAL A 17 -10.24 6.23 -6.83
C VAL A 17 -10.93 4.87 -6.79
N ASN A 18 -11.44 4.39 -7.93
CA ASN A 18 -12.07 3.08 -8.04
C ASN A 18 -11.12 1.93 -7.71
N ARG A 19 -9.86 1.98 -8.19
CA ARG A 19 -8.82 0.99 -7.86
C ARG A 19 -8.47 0.98 -6.37
N ILE A 20 -8.29 2.16 -5.76
CA ILE A 20 -8.06 2.30 -4.31
C ILE A 20 -9.23 1.70 -3.52
N ASN A 21 -10.47 2.05 -3.87
CA ASN A 21 -11.66 1.49 -3.22
C ASN A 21 -11.73 -0.04 -3.35
N LYS A 22 -11.40 -0.59 -4.54
CA LYS A 22 -11.34 -2.04 -4.75
C LYS A 22 -10.30 -2.70 -3.84
N LEU A 23 -9.09 -2.12 -3.74
CA LEU A 23 -8.01 -2.66 -2.91
C LEU A 23 -8.43 -2.74 -1.45
N PHE A 24 -8.88 -1.63 -0.86
CA PHE A 24 -9.30 -1.59 0.55
C PHE A 24 -10.51 -2.49 0.82
N SER A 25 -11.47 -2.56 -0.11
CA SER A 25 -12.61 -3.47 0.02
C SER A 25 -12.18 -4.93 0.00
N TYR A 26 -11.19 -5.27 -0.83
CA TYR A 26 -10.67 -6.64 -0.91
C TYR A 26 -9.87 -7.01 0.35
N ILE A 27 -9.03 -6.11 0.86
CA ILE A 27 -8.33 -6.32 2.14
C ILE A 27 -9.34 -6.52 3.27
N ALA A 28 -10.39 -5.71 3.33
CA ALA A 28 -11.45 -5.86 4.33
C ALA A 28 -12.18 -7.22 4.21
N SER A 29 -12.43 -7.73 3.00
CA SER A 29 -13.01 -9.07 2.83
C SER A 29 -12.08 -10.18 3.32
N LEU A 30 -10.77 -10.09 3.03
CA LEU A 30 -9.80 -11.10 3.49
C LEU A 30 -9.71 -11.15 5.02
N LYS A 31 -9.76 -9.99 5.68
CA LYS A 31 -9.79 -9.91 7.16
C LYS A 31 -11.06 -10.52 7.75
N ASN A 32 -12.22 -10.30 7.14
CA ASN A 32 -13.47 -10.93 7.56
C ASN A 32 -13.45 -12.46 7.41
N GLU A 33 -12.66 -12.97 6.45
CA GLU A 33 -12.48 -14.41 6.22
C GLU A 33 -11.43 -15.05 7.15
N ASN A 34 -10.86 -14.30 8.10
CA ASN A 34 -9.77 -14.73 9.00
C ASN A 34 -8.53 -15.27 8.26
N VAL A 35 -8.24 -14.74 7.06
CA VAL A 35 -6.99 -15.01 6.37
C VAL A 35 -5.83 -14.51 7.25
N GLN A 36 -4.78 -15.33 7.40
CA GLN A 36 -3.63 -14.91 8.19
C GLN A 36 -2.99 -13.67 7.57
N ILE A 37 -2.75 -12.68 8.41
CA ILE A 37 -2.23 -11.35 8.02
C ILE A 37 -0.89 -11.49 7.27
N ASP A 38 -0.09 -12.49 7.65
CA ASP A 38 1.23 -12.78 7.09
C ASP A 38 1.18 -13.24 5.62
N ASP A 39 -0.01 -13.57 5.09
CA ASP A 39 -0.17 -14.01 3.70
C ASP A 39 -0.85 -12.95 2.81
N LEU A 40 -1.16 -11.75 3.34
CA LEU A 40 -1.98 -10.76 2.62
C LEU A 40 -1.41 -10.43 1.25
N GLU A 41 -0.09 -10.31 1.15
CA GLU A 41 0.63 -10.05 -0.09
C GLU A 41 0.30 -11.05 -1.19
N TYR A 42 0.16 -12.35 -0.89
CA TYR A 42 -0.07 -13.39 -1.89
C TYR A 42 -1.44 -13.22 -2.55
N TYR A 43 -2.44 -12.87 -1.74
CA TYR A 43 -3.80 -12.62 -2.23
C TYR A 43 -3.88 -11.33 -3.06
N ILE A 44 -3.14 -10.29 -2.68
CA ILE A 44 -3.07 -9.07 -3.49
C ILE A 44 -2.28 -9.33 -4.78
N TYR A 45 -1.18 -10.08 -4.71
CA TYR A 45 -0.29 -10.34 -5.83
C TYR A 45 -1.00 -11.08 -6.98
N ASP A 46 -1.83 -12.09 -6.66
CA ASP A 46 -2.65 -12.82 -7.65
C ASP A 46 -3.61 -11.89 -8.42
N ARG A 47 -4.00 -10.78 -7.79
CA ARG A 47 -4.97 -9.80 -8.31
C ARG A 47 -4.35 -8.42 -8.53
N ILE A 48 -3.03 -8.32 -8.61
CA ILE A 48 -2.32 -7.04 -8.53
C ILE A 48 -2.77 -6.05 -9.60
N ASN A 49 -3.10 -6.55 -10.79
CA ASN A 49 -3.58 -5.75 -11.93
C ASN A 49 -5.03 -5.24 -11.76
N ASP A 50 -5.80 -5.76 -10.80
CA ASP A 50 -7.13 -5.21 -10.45
C ASP A 50 -6.99 -3.89 -9.67
N PHE A 51 -5.84 -3.68 -9.03
CA PHE A 51 -5.57 -2.59 -8.08
C PHE A 51 -4.54 -1.60 -8.59
N TYR A 52 -3.58 -2.04 -9.41
CA TYR A 52 -2.47 -1.21 -9.88
C TYR A 52 -2.32 -1.26 -11.39
N LEU A 53 -1.93 -0.13 -11.96
CA LEU A 53 -1.38 -0.06 -13.31
C LEU A 53 0.10 -0.49 -13.29
N GLU A 54 0.59 -1.02 -14.40
CA GLU A 54 1.99 -1.47 -14.54
C GLU A 54 3.01 -0.37 -14.19
N ASN A 55 2.73 0.88 -14.58
CA ASN A 55 3.59 2.02 -14.24
C ASN A 55 3.54 2.41 -12.75
N GLU A 56 2.44 2.12 -12.05
CA GLU A 56 2.31 2.33 -10.61
C GLU A 56 3.14 1.28 -9.84
N LEU A 57 3.24 0.06 -10.38
CA LEU A 57 4.05 -1.02 -9.78
C LEU A 57 5.55 -0.74 -9.80
N ASN A 58 6.02 0.08 -10.74
CA ASN A 58 7.42 0.51 -10.81
C ASN A 58 7.85 1.38 -9.61
N TYR A 59 6.90 1.87 -8.80
CA TYR A 59 7.23 2.60 -7.58
C TYR A 59 7.75 1.67 -6.49
N PHE A 60 7.29 0.42 -6.44
CA PHE A 60 7.73 -0.50 -5.39
C PHE A 60 9.16 -0.96 -5.61
N TRP A 61 9.85 -1.22 -4.52
CA TRP A 61 11.13 -1.90 -4.58
C TRP A 61 10.89 -3.40 -4.71
N TRP A 62 11.39 -4.00 -5.80
CA TRP A 62 11.29 -5.43 -6.09
C TRP A 62 12.67 -6.08 -6.06
N PRO A 63 13.33 -6.17 -4.89
CA PRO A 63 14.68 -6.70 -4.83
C PRO A 63 14.71 -8.18 -5.17
N THR A 64 15.79 -8.60 -5.82
CA THR A 64 16.22 -10.00 -5.78
C THR A 64 16.62 -10.40 -4.36
N GLU A 65 16.66 -11.70 -4.07
CA GLU A 65 17.10 -12.22 -2.77
C GLU A 65 18.49 -11.69 -2.37
N GLU A 66 19.41 -11.60 -3.32
CA GLU A 66 20.75 -11.07 -3.08
C GLU A 66 20.74 -9.56 -2.79
N GLU A 67 19.96 -8.77 -3.53
CA GLU A 67 19.82 -7.33 -3.26
C GLU A 67 19.20 -7.07 -1.89
N SER A 68 18.17 -7.83 -1.53
CA SER A 68 17.53 -7.77 -0.22
C SER A 68 18.52 -8.11 0.90
N LYS A 69 19.26 -9.21 0.73
CA LYS A 69 20.28 -9.65 1.68
C LYS A 69 21.34 -8.58 1.90
N VAL A 70 21.92 -8.04 0.82
CA VAL A 70 22.94 -6.98 0.89
C VAL A 70 22.39 -5.74 1.57
N PHE A 71 21.16 -5.34 1.26
CA PHE A 71 20.51 -4.19 1.87
C PHE A 71 20.35 -4.35 3.39
N TRP A 72 19.87 -5.50 3.86
CA TRP A 72 19.65 -5.77 5.28
C TRP A 72 20.95 -6.00 6.06
N GLU A 73 21.96 -6.62 5.45
CA GLU A 73 23.30 -6.73 6.03
C GLU A 73 23.88 -5.33 6.30
N GLN A 74 23.75 -4.41 5.34
CA GLN A 74 24.17 -3.02 5.51
C GLN A 74 23.36 -2.31 6.60
N TYR A 75 22.03 -2.45 6.59
CA TYR A 75 21.16 -1.87 7.62
C TYR A 75 21.58 -2.27 9.05
N ASN A 76 21.86 -3.56 9.25
CA ASN A 76 22.17 -4.12 10.57
C ASN A 76 23.50 -3.62 11.13
N VAL A 77 24.50 -3.35 10.28
CA VAL A 77 25.81 -2.82 10.70
C VAL A 77 25.85 -1.29 10.80
N LEU A 78 24.85 -0.58 10.26
CA LEU A 78 24.77 0.88 10.37
C LEU A 78 24.45 1.33 11.81
N PRO A 79 25.05 2.44 12.27
CA PRO A 79 24.65 3.08 13.52
C PRO A 79 23.21 3.58 13.42
N GLU A 80 22.49 3.60 14.55
CA GLU A 80 21.05 3.86 14.61
C GLU A 80 20.64 5.17 13.92
N ASN A 81 21.43 6.22 14.07
CA ASN A 81 21.19 7.52 13.44
C ASN A 81 21.29 7.53 11.90
N LYS A 82 21.85 6.47 11.29
CA LYS A 82 21.96 6.30 9.83
C LYS A 82 20.96 5.29 9.26
N ARG A 83 20.40 4.41 10.09
CA ARG A 83 19.46 3.37 9.67
C ARG A 83 18.23 3.93 8.96
N MET A 84 17.67 5.02 9.48
CA MET A 84 16.50 5.67 8.87
C MET A 84 16.79 6.25 7.47
N ALA A 85 17.98 6.79 7.26
CA ALA A 85 18.39 7.29 5.95
C ALA A 85 18.58 6.14 4.95
N HIS A 86 19.12 5.00 5.42
CA HIS A 86 19.28 3.78 4.64
C HIS A 86 17.93 3.18 4.23
N LEU A 87 16.97 3.09 5.17
CA LEU A 87 15.60 2.64 4.85
C LEU A 87 14.93 3.50 3.77
N LYS A 88 15.19 4.81 3.79
CA LYS A 88 14.63 5.76 2.80
C LYS A 88 15.40 5.79 1.47
N SER A 89 16.50 5.04 1.34
CA SER A 89 17.32 5.01 0.12
C SER A 89 16.69 4.17 -1.00
N VAL A 90 15.74 3.31 -0.64
CA VAL A 90 14.92 2.51 -1.55
C VAL A 90 13.45 2.89 -1.35
N HIS A 91 12.63 2.60 -2.36
CA HIS A 91 11.19 2.63 -2.17
C HIS A 91 10.76 1.51 -1.21
N TRP A 92 9.52 1.59 -0.74
CA TRP A 92 8.95 0.50 0.04
C TRP A 92 8.81 -0.74 -0.85
N ASP A 93 9.21 -1.89 -0.32
CA ASP A 93 8.89 -3.16 -0.95
C ASP A 93 7.40 -3.48 -0.79
N PHE A 94 6.87 -4.21 -1.76
CA PHE A 94 5.45 -4.51 -1.86
C PHE A 94 4.96 -5.32 -0.66
N GLU A 95 5.71 -6.36 -0.28
CA GLU A 95 5.47 -7.24 0.87
C GLU A 95 5.24 -6.43 2.14
N THR A 96 6.21 -5.57 2.50
CA THR A 96 6.16 -4.76 3.72
C THR A 96 4.95 -3.82 3.72
N VAL A 97 4.61 -3.20 2.59
CA VAL A 97 3.41 -2.34 2.51
C VAL A 97 2.16 -3.12 2.88
N PHE A 98 1.98 -4.32 2.34
CA PHE A 98 0.78 -5.10 2.59
C PHE A 98 0.78 -5.77 3.95
N ASN A 99 1.94 -6.18 4.48
CA ASN A 99 2.04 -6.67 5.85
C ASN A 99 1.62 -5.57 6.86
N GLU A 100 2.11 -4.35 6.69
CA GLU A 100 1.71 -3.22 7.54
C GLU A 100 0.21 -2.89 7.40
N MET A 101 -0.33 -2.90 6.18
CA MET A 101 -1.77 -2.75 5.93
C MET A 101 -2.60 -3.93 6.48
N GLY A 102 -2.02 -5.11 6.58
CA GLY A 102 -2.64 -6.30 7.15
C GLY A 102 -2.77 -6.20 8.67
N ILE A 103 -1.76 -5.64 9.33
CA ILE A 103 -1.72 -5.49 10.80
C ILE A 103 -2.71 -4.42 11.30
N GLY A 104 -2.91 -3.33 10.56
CA GLY A 104 -3.79 -2.24 11.02
C GLY A 104 -5.30 -2.50 10.81
N GLU A 105 -6.15 -2.03 11.72
CA GLU A 105 -7.60 -2.02 11.52
C GLU A 105 -8.00 -0.77 10.74
N TYR A 106 -8.47 -0.94 9.50
CA TYR A 106 -8.84 0.17 8.62
C TYR A 106 -10.31 0.05 8.19
N THR A 107 -11.02 1.17 8.17
CA THR A 107 -12.36 1.28 7.59
C THR A 107 -12.43 2.50 6.69
N ILE A 108 -13.11 2.37 5.55
CA ILE A 108 -13.40 3.53 4.69
C ILE A 108 -14.48 4.35 5.39
N GLY A 109 -14.09 5.43 6.06
CA GLY A 109 -15.02 6.29 6.80
C GLY A 109 -15.92 7.13 5.91
N LYS A 110 -15.40 7.62 4.77
CA LYS A 110 -16.15 8.45 3.82
C LYS A 110 -15.46 8.42 2.45
N CYS A 111 -16.25 8.31 1.39
CA CYS A 111 -15.82 8.57 0.01
C CYS A 111 -16.72 9.67 -0.56
N THR A 112 -16.15 10.68 -1.20
CA THR A 112 -16.90 11.77 -1.84
C THR A 112 -16.37 11.99 -3.24
N ILE A 113 -17.25 11.89 -4.22
CA ILE A 113 -16.93 12.15 -5.62
C ILE A 113 -17.59 13.47 -5.99
N THR A 114 -16.79 14.47 -6.36
CA THR A 114 -17.29 15.74 -6.86
C THR A 114 -17.25 15.72 -8.38
N VAL A 115 -18.42 15.65 -9.01
CA VAL A 115 -18.51 15.74 -10.47
C VAL A 115 -18.63 17.23 -10.83
N ASN A 116 -17.59 17.81 -11.40
CA ASN A 116 -17.70 19.14 -12.00
C ASN A 116 -18.57 19.03 -13.25
N ASN A 117 -19.86 19.35 -13.11
CA ASN A 117 -20.75 19.54 -14.26
C ASN A 117 -20.36 20.82 -15.00
N SER A 118 -19.29 20.78 -15.77
CA SER A 118 -18.97 21.79 -16.78
C SER A 118 -19.05 21.16 -18.16
N CYS A 119 -20.27 20.84 -18.60
CA CYS A 119 -20.58 20.56 -20.00
C CYS A 119 -21.85 21.31 -20.42
N CYS A 120 -21.61 22.39 -21.18
CA CYS A 120 -22.41 22.94 -22.28
C CYS A 120 -23.82 23.50 -21.97
N VAL A 121 -23.91 24.84 -21.92
CA VAL A 121 -25.04 25.61 -22.48
C VAL A 121 -24.71 25.92 -23.93
#